data_AF-A0A8T3CNE3-F1
#
_entry.id   AF-A0A8T3CNE3-F1
#
_cell.length_a   1.000
_cell.length_b   1.000
_cell.length_c   1.000
_cell.angle_alpha   90.00
_cell.angle_beta   90.00
_cell.angle_gamma   90.00
#
_symmetry.space_group_name_H-M   'P 1'
#
loop_
_entity.id
_entity.type
_entity.pdbx_description
1 polymer ?
#
loop_
_entity_poly.entity_id
_entity_poly.type
_entity_poly.pdbx_seq_one_letter_code
_entity_poly.pdbx_strand_id
1 'polypeptide(L)'
;MGNTKSGALSKELLEDLKLNTKYSEAELCAWYQSFLKECPSGRISKEQFEGIYASFFPDADPTAYARHVFRSFDTNSDGTLDFKEYIVALHLTSSGKTVQKLEWAFALYDVDGNGTISKNEIQEIVRSIFNMISCEDQKNLPEDENTPEKRADKIWEFFGKDDNDKIAEGEFIQGVMNNKEILRLIQFDEPQKVKDKLKEKKQ
;
A
#
# COMPACT_ATOMS: atom_id res chain seq x y z
N MET A 1 35.34 -7.87 -26.84
CA MET A 1 35.31 -7.07 -25.60
C MET A 1 33.92 -7.21 -25.00
N GLY A 2 33.85 -7.76 -23.78
CA GLY A 2 32.62 -8.26 -23.16
C GLY A 2 31.59 -7.17 -22.88
N ASN A 3 30.35 -7.48 -23.23
CA ASN A 3 29.18 -6.64 -23.08
C ASN A 3 28.73 -6.61 -21.60
N THR A 4 29.22 -5.67 -20.81
CA THR A 4 28.96 -5.58 -19.35
C THR A 4 27.92 -4.52 -19.00
N LYS A 5 26.72 -4.51 -19.59
CA LYS A 5 25.65 -3.57 -19.15
C LYS A 5 24.19 -4.08 -19.16
N SER A 6 23.92 -5.37 -19.38
CA SER A 6 22.54 -5.90 -19.43
C SER A 6 22.29 -7.11 -18.51
N GLY A 7 23.17 -7.37 -17.55
CA GLY A 7 23.15 -8.63 -16.78
C GLY A 7 22.44 -8.59 -15.43
N ALA A 8 21.83 -7.48 -15.04
CA ALA A 8 21.30 -7.33 -13.68
C ALA A 8 19.82 -7.75 -13.56
N LEU A 9 18.95 -7.27 -14.46
CA LEU A 9 17.55 -7.67 -14.52
C LEU A 9 17.36 -8.73 -15.61
N SER A 10 16.65 -9.83 -15.34
CA SER A 10 16.33 -10.81 -16.38
C SER A 10 15.44 -10.16 -17.45
N LYS A 11 15.63 -10.53 -18.72
CA LYS A 11 14.81 -10.00 -19.82
C LYS A 11 13.32 -10.27 -19.61
N GLU A 12 12.99 -11.45 -19.08
CA GLU A 12 11.60 -11.83 -18.75
C GLU A 12 11.01 -10.90 -17.68
N LEU A 13 11.75 -10.62 -16.61
CA LEU A 13 11.29 -9.70 -15.55
C LEU A 13 11.12 -8.27 -16.08
N LEU A 14 12.02 -7.83 -16.95
CA LEU A 14 11.93 -6.50 -17.56
C LEU A 14 10.71 -6.39 -18.50
N GLU A 15 10.44 -7.41 -19.32
CA GLU A 15 9.26 -7.44 -20.18
C GLU A 15 7.96 -7.45 -19.37
N ASP A 16 7.91 -8.26 -18.31
CA ASP A 16 6.75 -8.33 -17.41
C ASP A 16 6.51 -6.98 -16.69
N LEU A 17 7.55 -6.32 -16.19
CA LEU A 17 7.44 -5.00 -15.58
C LEU A 17 7.03 -3.92 -16.59
N LYS A 18 7.47 -4.00 -17.84
CA LYS A 18 7.06 -3.06 -18.91
C LYS A 18 5.61 -3.28 -19.35
N LEU A 19 5.07 -4.49 -19.21
CA LEU A 19 3.66 -4.79 -19.48
C LEU A 19 2.75 -4.32 -18.35
N ASN A 20 3.18 -4.49 -17.10
CA ASN A 20 2.38 -4.19 -15.92
C ASN A 20 2.57 -2.78 -15.35
N THR A 21 3.56 -2.04 -15.84
CA THR A 21 3.83 -0.67 -15.39
C THR A 21 4.06 0.28 -16.55
N LYS A 22 4.04 1.59 -16.27
CA LYS A 22 4.30 2.64 -17.27
C LYS A 22 5.78 3.06 -17.35
N TYR A 23 6.68 2.37 -16.65
CA TYR A 23 8.06 2.79 -16.51
C TYR A 23 8.92 2.31 -17.68
N SER A 24 9.86 3.15 -18.09
CA SER A 24 10.81 2.81 -19.14
C SER A 24 11.86 1.81 -18.64
N GLU A 25 12.46 1.08 -19.57
CA GLU A 25 13.56 0.15 -19.27
C GLU A 25 14.75 0.83 -18.60
N ALA A 26 15.05 2.08 -18.97
CA ALA A 26 16.12 2.85 -18.35
C ALA A 26 15.81 3.17 -16.88
N GLU A 27 14.57 3.56 -16.56
CA GLU A 27 14.13 3.83 -15.18
C GLU A 27 14.15 2.56 -14.32
N LEU A 28 13.61 1.45 -14.85
CA LEU A 28 13.60 0.16 -14.17
C LEU A 28 15.02 -0.33 -13.87
N CYS A 29 15.93 -0.22 -14.84
CA CYS A 29 17.33 -0.57 -14.63
C CYS A 29 18.00 0.32 -13.57
N ALA A 30 17.75 1.63 -13.60
CA ALA A 30 18.33 2.56 -12.63
C ALA A 30 17.83 2.27 -11.20
N TRP A 31 16.52 2.03 -11.04
CA TRP A 31 15.94 1.67 -9.75
C TRP A 31 16.43 0.31 -9.26
N TYR A 32 16.60 -0.67 -10.14
CA TYR A 32 17.15 -1.96 -9.75
C TYR A 32 18.59 -1.84 -9.22
N GLN A 33 19.42 -1.02 -9.84
CA GLN A 33 20.78 -0.76 -9.37
C GLN A 33 20.79 -0.09 -7.99
N SER A 34 19.93 0.92 -7.79
CA SER A 34 19.77 1.56 -6.46
C SER A 34 19.23 0.58 -5.43
N PHE A 35 18.27 -0.26 -5.81
CA PHE A 35 17.67 -1.28 -4.95
C PHE A 35 18.70 -2.32 -4.51
N LEU A 36 19.54 -2.82 -5.42
CA LEU A 36 20.63 -3.74 -5.06
C LEU A 36 21.72 -3.10 -4.19
N LYS A 37 21.91 -1.78 -4.31
CA LYS A 37 22.87 -1.04 -3.48
C LYS A 37 22.40 -0.92 -2.03
N GLU A 38 21.11 -0.66 -1.83
CA GLU A 38 20.49 -0.55 -0.50
C GLU A 38 20.16 -1.94 0.09
N CYS A 39 19.79 -2.89 -0.77
CA CYS A 39 19.43 -4.27 -0.42
C CYS A 39 20.29 -5.25 -1.25
N PRO A 40 21.52 -5.58 -0.80
CA PRO A 40 22.43 -6.48 -1.52
C PRO A 40 21.88 -7.89 -1.75
N SER A 41 20.90 -8.31 -0.94
CA SER A 41 20.14 -9.55 -1.08
C SER A 41 19.20 -9.57 -2.30
N GLY A 42 18.90 -8.41 -2.90
CA GLY A 42 17.86 -8.28 -3.90
C GLY A 42 16.44 -8.48 -3.36
N ARG A 43 16.27 -8.36 -2.04
CA ARG A 43 15.01 -8.57 -1.31
C ARG A 43 14.90 -7.56 -0.17
N ILE A 44 13.74 -6.93 -0.03
CA ILE A 44 13.43 -6.05 1.11
C ILE A 44 12.79 -6.90 2.20
N SER A 45 13.39 -6.95 3.39
CA SER A 45 12.75 -7.55 4.55
C SER A 45 11.69 -6.64 5.16
N LYS A 46 10.79 -7.22 5.95
CA LYS A 46 9.77 -6.48 6.69
C LYS A 46 10.37 -5.36 7.55
N GLU A 47 11.48 -5.61 8.24
CA GLU A 47 12.16 -4.63 9.09
C GLU A 47 12.73 -3.46 8.27
N GLN A 48 13.28 -3.76 7.10
CA GLN A 48 13.77 -2.72 6.19
C GLN A 48 12.59 -1.85 5.70
N PHE A 49 11.47 -2.47 5.35
CA PHE A 49 10.27 -1.75 4.91
C PHE A 49 9.66 -0.88 6.02
N GLU A 50 9.58 -1.40 7.25
CA GLU A 50 9.18 -0.63 8.44
C GLU A 50 10.10 0.58 8.66
N GLY A 51 11.42 0.40 8.51
CA GLY A 51 12.41 1.49 8.61
C GLY A 51 12.23 2.59 7.54
N ILE A 52 11.86 2.20 6.31
CA ILE A 52 11.55 3.16 5.23
C ILE A 52 10.34 4.01 5.63
N TYR A 53 9.26 3.37 6.08
CA TYR A 53 8.06 4.06 6.53
C TYR A 53 8.32 4.96 7.75
N ALA A 54 9.08 4.49 8.74
CA ALA A 54 9.47 5.30 9.89
C ALA A 54 10.28 6.56 9.50
N SER A 55 11.13 6.46 8.47
CA SER A 55 11.89 7.61 7.95
C SER A 55 10.99 8.64 7.24
N PHE A 56 9.92 8.19 6.59
CA PHE A 56 8.95 9.07 5.93
C PHE A 56 7.94 9.70 6.90
N PHE A 57 7.60 9.00 7.98
CA PHE A 57 6.60 9.40 8.98
C PHE A 57 7.21 9.45 10.40
N PRO A 58 8.16 10.37 10.68
CA PRO A 58 8.83 10.44 11.98
C PRO A 58 7.90 10.86 13.12
N ASP A 59 6.79 11.54 12.81
CA ASP A 59 5.84 12.09 13.78
C ASP A 59 4.62 11.17 14.02
N ALA A 60 4.65 9.95 13.49
CA ALA A 60 3.56 8.98 13.61
C ALA A 60 4.10 7.59 13.98
N ASP A 61 3.21 6.63 14.23
CA ASP A 61 3.58 5.21 14.36
C ASP A 61 3.16 4.45 13.09
N PRO A 62 4.00 4.45 12.04
CA PRO A 62 3.66 3.80 10.79
C PRO A 62 3.86 2.28 10.84
N THR A 63 4.34 1.73 11.96
CA THR A 63 4.78 0.34 12.06
C THR A 63 3.66 -0.62 11.68
N ALA A 64 2.49 -0.49 12.30
CA ALA A 64 1.35 -1.37 12.03
C ALA A 64 0.89 -1.27 10.56
N TYR A 65 0.76 -0.05 10.04
CA TYR A 65 0.35 0.17 8.65
C TYR A 65 1.38 -0.36 7.65
N ALA A 66 2.66 -0.12 7.88
CA ALA A 66 3.75 -0.62 7.04
C ALA A 66 3.73 -2.15 6.94
N ARG A 67 3.36 -2.86 8.02
CA ARG A 67 3.20 -4.32 8.00
C ARG A 67 2.05 -4.79 7.13
N HIS A 68 0.90 -4.13 7.22
CA HIS A 68 -0.25 -4.47 6.37
C HIS A 68 0.04 -4.19 4.90
N VAL A 69 0.68 -3.06 4.62
CA VAL A 69 1.12 -2.71 3.26
C VAL A 69 2.17 -3.68 2.74
N PHE A 70 3.14 -4.07 3.57
CA PHE A 70 4.12 -5.09 3.21
C PHE A 70 3.43 -6.41 2.83
N ARG A 71 2.49 -6.88 3.67
CA ARG A 71 1.72 -8.09 3.41
C ARG A 71 0.93 -8.00 2.10
N SER A 72 0.30 -6.87 1.83
CA SER A 72 -0.49 -6.70 0.58
C SER A 72 0.38 -6.63 -0.68
N PHE A 73 1.70 -6.40 -0.54
CA PHE A 73 2.66 -6.46 -1.63
C PHE A 73 3.40 -7.80 -1.72
N ASP A 74 3.55 -8.54 -0.61
CA ASP A 74 4.17 -9.86 -0.53
C ASP A 74 3.20 -10.93 -1.05
N THR A 75 3.05 -10.96 -2.38
CA THR A 75 2.08 -11.82 -3.06
C THR A 75 2.41 -13.30 -2.97
N ASN A 76 3.70 -13.62 -2.82
CA ASN A 76 4.19 -14.98 -2.68
C ASN A 76 4.28 -15.44 -1.21
N SER A 77 4.04 -14.52 -0.25
CA SER A 77 4.13 -14.76 1.19
C SER A 77 5.46 -15.36 1.63
N ASP A 78 6.55 -14.99 0.97
CA ASP A 78 7.91 -15.45 1.28
C ASP A 78 8.56 -14.65 2.42
N GLY A 79 7.87 -13.61 2.92
CA GLY A 79 8.32 -12.74 3.99
C GLY A 79 9.31 -11.67 3.53
N THR A 80 9.53 -11.53 2.22
CA THR A 80 10.38 -10.54 1.59
C THR A 80 9.69 -9.93 0.37
N LEU A 81 9.95 -8.65 0.08
CA LEU A 81 9.53 -8.07 -1.20
C LEU A 81 10.68 -8.18 -2.19
N ASP A 82 10.44 -8.87 -3.29
CA ASP A 82 11.35 -8.84 -4.42
C ASP A 82 11.25 -7.51 -5.19
N PHE A 83 12.14 -7.31 -6.17
CA PHE A 83 12.14 -6.09 -6.96
C PHE A 83 10.85 -5.91 -7.78
N LYS A 84 10.24 -7.01 -8.24
CA LYS A 84 8.99 -6.97 -9.00
C LYS A 84 7.87 -6.42 -8.13
N GLU A 85 7.71 -7.02 -6.94
CA GLU A 85 6.69 -6.63 -5.96
C GLU A 85 6.87 -5.19 -5.51
N TYR A 86 8.12 -4.77 -5.26
CA TYR A 86 8.44 -3.37 -4.93
C TYR A 86 8.06 -2.39 -6.05
N ILE A 87 8.35 -2.71 -7.32
CA ILE A 87 8.01 -1.83 -8.45
C ILE A 87 6.50 -1.79 -8.71
N VAL A 88 5.82 -2.93 -8.61
CA VAL A 88 4.35 -3.02 -8.73
C VAL A 88 3.69 -2.19 -7.62
N ALA A 89 4.18 -2.30 -6.39
CA ALA A 89 3.75 -1.49 -5.25
C ALA A 89 3.87 0.01 -5.54
N LEU A 90 5.05 0.48 -5.98
CA LEU A 90 5.28 1.88 -6.35
C LEU A 90 4.37 2.33 -7.51
N HIS A 91 4.11 1.45 -8.48
CA HIS A 91 3.22 1.76 -9.60
C HIS A 91 1.78 1.95 -9.12
N LEU A 92 1.28 1.04 -8.28
CA LEU A 92 -0.09 1.07 -7.74
C LEU A 92 -0.32 2.33 -6.91
N THR A 93 0.61 2.70 -6.03
CA THR A 93 0.46 3.90 -5.16
C THR A 93 0.57 5.20 -5.95
N SER A 94 1.53 5.31 -6.88
CA SER A 94 1.80 6.56 -7.60
C SER A 94 0.89 6.80 -8.81
N SER A 95 0.41 5.75 -9.47
CA SER A 95 0.03 5.81 -10.88
C SER A 95 -1.07 4.85 -11.33
N GLY A 96 -1.54 3.96 -10.46
CA GLY A 96 -2.59 3.00 -10.78
C GLY A 96 -3.93 3.67 -11.13
N LYS A 97 -4.73 3.01 -11.97
CA LYS A 97 -6.14 3.41 -12.18
C LYS A 97 -6.92 3.24 -10.87
N THR A 98 -7.98 4.03 -10.67
CA THR A 98 -8.81 3.95 -9.45
C THR A 98 -9.24 2.53 -9.12
N VAL A 99 -9.66 1.73 -10.11
CA VAL A 99 -10.08 0.33 -9.91
C VAL A 99 -8.94 -0.54 -9.38
N GLN A 100 -7.75 -0.48 -9.98
CA GLN A 100 -6.58 -1.25 -9.51
C GLN A 100 -6.15 -0.84 -8.10
N LYS A 101 -6.32 0.43 -7.74
CA LYS A 101 -6.08 0.89 -6.37
C LYS A 101 -7.11 0.32 -5.39
N LEU A 102 -8.35 0.07 -5.83
CA LEU A 102 -9.39 -0.53 -5.01
C LEU A 102 -9.23 -2.03 -4.87
N GLU A 103 -8.79 -2.74 -5.92
CA GLU A 103 -8.38 -4.15 -5.85
C GLU A 103 -7.24 -4.33 -4.85
N TRP A 104 -6.22 -3.46 -4.92
CA TRP A 104 -5.14 -3.46 -3.94
C TRP A 104 -5.63 -3.06 -2.53
N ALA A 105 -6.51 -2.07 -2.42
CA ALA A 105 -7.10 -1.71 -1.13
C ALA A 105 -7.89 -2.90 -0.56
N PHE A 106 -8.61 -3.67 -1.38
CA PHE A 106 -9.27 -4.89 -0.93
C PHE A 106 -8.27 -5.88 -0.34
N ALA A 107 -7.16 -6.16 -1.04
CA ALA A 107 -6.08 -7.03 -0.53
C ALA A 107 -5.38 -6.48 0.73
N LEU A 108 -5.39 -5.16 0.93
CA LEU A 108 -4.92 -4.55 2.17
C LEU A 108 -5.89 -4.83 3.34
N TYR A 109 -7.19 -4.75 3.07
CA TYR A 109 -8.26 -4.96 4.04
C TYR A 109 -8.54 -6.43 4.36
N ASP A 110 -8.37 -7.35 3.41
CA ASP A 110 -8.44 -8.80 3.61
C ASP A 110 -7.14 -9.27 4.29
N VAL A 111 -7.17 -9.38 5.62
CA VAL A 111 -5.98 -9.64 6.45
C VAL A 111 -5.59 -11.10 6.41
N ASP A 112 -6.58 -11.98 6.44
CA ASP A 112 -6.38 -13.43 6.40
C ASP A 112 -6.30 -14.00 4.97
N GLY A 113 -6.61 -13.20 3.94
CA GLY A 113 -6.54 -13.58 2.54
C GLY A 113 -7.63 -14.58 2.15
N ASN A 114 -8.74 -14.64 2.88
CA ASN A 114 -9.82 -15.58 2.63
C ASN A 114 -10.71 -15.18 1.43
N GLY A 115 -10.45 -14.02 0.81
CA GLY A 115 -11.20 -13.46 -0.31
C GLY A 115 -12.41 -12.62 0.10
N THR A 116 -12.57 -12.33 1.39
CA THR A 116 -13.68 -11.54 1.93
C THR A 116 -13.26 -10.76 3.18
N ILE A 117 -13.76 -9.54 3.32
CA ILE A 117 -13.42 -8.66 4.44
C ILE A 117 -14.46 -8.78 5.55
N SER A 118 -14.00 -9.01 6.77
CA SER A 118 -14.80 -9.00 8.00
C SER A 118 -14.70 -7.67 8.75
N LYS A 119 -15.63 -7.44 9.69
CA LYS A 119 -15.67 -6.23 10.52
C LYS A 119 -14.38 -6.03 11.33
N ASN A 120 -13.83 -7.14 11.86
CA ASN A 120 -12.60 -7.12 12.64
C ASN A 120 -11.41 -6.65 11.80
N GLU A 121 -11.34 -7.07 10.54
CA GLU A 121 -10.25 -6.69 9.63
C GLU A 121 -10.33 -5.22 9.24
N ILE A 122 -11.54 -4.69 9.01
CA ILE A 122 -11.73 -3.24 8.82
C ILE A 122 -11.25 -2.47 10.05
N GLN A 123 -11.63 -2.91 11.26
CA GLN A 123 -11.18 -2.25 12.49
C GLN A 123 -9.66 -2.27 12.64
N GLU A 124 -9.00 -3.37 12.31
CA GLU A 124 -7.54 -3.52 12.38
C GLU A 124 -6.82 -2.56 11.43
N ILE A 125 -7.26 -2.48 10.17
CA ILE A 125 -6.67 -1.61 9.16
C ILE A 125 -6.97 -0.14 9.43
N VAL A 126 -8.20 0.19 9.79
CA VAL A 126 -8.60 1.57 10.13
C VAL A 126 -7.84 2.05 11.37
N ARG A 127 -7.62 1.20 12.37
CA ARG A 127 -6.77 1.54 13.52
C ARG A 127 -5.33 1.81 13.11
N SER A 128 -4.78 0.98 12.23
CA SER A 128 -3.41 1.17 11.70
C SER A 128 -3.28 2.48 10.92
N ILE A 129 -4.27 2.82 10.10
CA ILE A 129 -4.35 4.09 9.37
C ILE A 129 -4.48 5.27 10.35
N PHE A 130 -5.33 5.14 11.38
CA PHE A 130 -5.56 6.19 12.37
C PHE A 130 -4.29 6.53 13.16
N ASN A 131 -3.48 5.52 13.50
CA ASN A 131 -2.19 5.71 14.17
C ASN A 131 -1.13 6.41 13.29
N MET A 132 -1.35 6.49 11.97
CA MET A 132 -0.50 7.28 11.08
C MET A 132 -0.89 8.77 11.04
N ILE A 133 -2.05 9.14 11.59
CA ILE A 133 -2.48 10.53 11.73
C ILE A 133 -1.80 11.11 12.97
N SER A 134 -1.19 12.29 12.84
CA SER A 134 -0.55 12.96 13.97
C SER A 134 -1.55 13.26 15.10
N CYS A 135 -1.09 13.25 16.35
CA CYS A 135 -1.95 13.57 17.51
C CYS A 135 -2.59 14.97 17.43
N GLU A 136 -2.00 15.90 16.68
CA GLU A 136 -2.56 17.23 16.45
C GLU A 136 -3.72 17.18 15.46
N ASP A 137 -3.54 16.46 14.35
CA ASP A 137 -4.58 16.31 13.32
C ASP A 137 -5.76 15.46 13.83
N GLN A 138 -5.50 14.47 14.70
CA GLN A 138 -6.55 13.66 15.33
C GLN A 138 -7.56 14.51 16.13
N LYS A 139 -7.12 15.62 16.75
CA LYS A 139 -7.98 16.52 17.52
C LYS A 139 -8.90 17.38 16.64
N ASN A 140 -8.55 17.55 15.37
CA ASN A 140 -9.32 18.32 14.39
C ASN A 140 -10.30 17.45 13.59
N LEU A 141 -10.38 16.15 13.90
CA LEU A 141 -11.30 15.23 13.24
C LEU A 141 -12.75 15.44 13.70
N PRO A 142 -13.73 15.19 12.82
CA PRO A 142 -15.14 15.14 13.18
C PRO A 142 -15.41 14.18 14.35
N GLU A 143 -16.39 14.48 15.19
CA GLU A 143 -16.70 13.67 16.38
C GLU A 143 -17.14 12.24 16.03
N ASP A 144 -17.70 12.03 14.85
CA ASP A 144 -18.07 10.72 14.29
C ASP A 144 -16.89 9.99 13.62
N GLU A 145 -15.71 10.61 13.53
CA GLU A 145 -14.52 10.05 12.87
C GLU A 145 -13.24 10.20 13.73
N ASN A 146 -13.37 10.64 14.98
CA ASN A 146 -12.25 10.93 15.88
C ASN A 146 -11.70 9.71 16.62
N THR A 147 -12.27 8.52 16.41
CA THR A 147 -11.71 7.25 16.86
C THR A 147 -11.71 6.23 15.72
N PRO A 148 -10.77 5.27 15.72
CA PRO A 148 -10.73 4.24 14.69
C PRO A 148 -11.97 3.35 14.71
N GLU A 149 -12.57 3.11 15.87
CA GLU A 149 -13.79 2.30 16.00
C GLU A 149 -14.97 2.96 15.28
N LYS A 150 -15.19 4.27 15.50
CA LYS A 150 -16.29 4.99 14.84
C LYS A 150 -16.13 5.03 13.32
N ARG A 151 -14.88 5.21 12.83
CA ARG A 151 -14.59 5.15 11.39
C ARG A 151 -14.86 3.77 10.81
N ALA A 152 -14.44 2.72 11.51
CA ALA A 152 -14.67 1.34 11.09
C ALA A 152 -16.16 1.00 11.06
N ASP A 153 -16.91 1.41 12.10
CA ASP A 153 -18.35 1.21 12.18
C ASP A 153 -19.08 1.98 11.06
N LYS A 154 -18.67 3.22 10.76
CA LYS A 154 -19.22 4.01 9.64
C LYS A 154 -18.98 3.35 8.28
N ILE A 155 -17.81 2.74 8.07
CA ILE A 155 -17.54 1.94 6.87
C ILE A 155 -18.44 0.70 6.86
N TRP A 156 -18.56 -0.03 7.97
CA TRP A 156 -19.34 -1.26 8.07
C TRP A 156 -20.85 -1.02 7.85
N GLU A 157 -21.41 -0.01 8.51
CA GLU A 157 -22.82 0.39 8.38
C GLU A 157 -23.17 0.81 6.95
N PHE A 158 -22.23 1.43 6.22
CA PHE A 158 -22.45 1.80 4.83
C PHE A 158 -22.68 0.57 3.93
N PHE A 159 -21.97 -0.53 4.16
CA PHE A 159 -22.20 -1.78 3.43
C PHE A 159 -23.48 -2.50 3.88
N GLY A 160 -24.15 -2.02 4.93
CA GLY A 160 -25.42 -2.57 5.42
C GLY A 160 -25.30 -4.03 5.86
N LYS A 161 -24.12 -4.42 6.36
CA LYS A 161 -23.78 -5.78 6.78
C LYS A 161 -24.04 -6.00 8.26
N ASP A 162 -24.48 -7.20 8.62
CA ASP A 162 -24.57 -7.64 10.01
C ASP A 162 -23.16 -7.93 10.58
N ASP A 163 -23.00 -8.06 11.90
CA ASP A 163 -21.68 -8.24 12.53
C ASP A 163 -20.92 -9.52 12.08
N ASN A 164 -21.64 -10.52 11.56
CA ASN A 164 -21.07 -11.79 11.07
C ASN A 164 -21.00 -11.89 9.54
N ASP A 165 -21.44 -10.85 8.84
CA ASP A 165 -21.38 -10.82 7.39
C ASP A 165 -19.94 -10.60 6.92
N LYS A 166 -19.75 -10.84 5.62
CA LYS A 166 -18.48 -10.65 4.95
C LYS A 166 -18.68 -9.85 3.66
N ILE A 167 -17.73 -8.96 3.36
CA ILE A 167 -17.75 -8.12 2.16
C ILE A 167 -16.86 -8.77 1.11
N ALA A 168 -17.44 -9.15 -0.04
CA ALA A 168 -16.69 -9.68 -1.17
C ALA A 168 -16.02 -8.56 -1.97
N GLU A 169 -14.96 -8.89 -2.73
CA GLU A 169 -14.18 -7.92 -3.52
C GLU A 169 -15.05 -7.04 -4.43
N GLY A 170 -15.95 -7.64 -5.21
CA GLY A 170 -16.84 -6.90 -6.10
C GLY A 170 -17.77 -5.94 -5.36
N GLU A 171 -18.25 -6.33 -4.18
CA GLU A 171 -19.10 -5.48 -3.34
C GLU A 171 -18.31 -4.31 -2.75
N PHE A 172 -17.09 -4.57 -2.27
CA PHE A 172 -16.18 -3.54 -1.80
C PHE A 172 -15.89 -2.51 -2.89
N ILE A 173 -15.41 -2.95 -4.06
CA ILE A 173 -15.06 -2.04 -5.17
C ILE A 173 -16.29 -1.22 -5.60
N GLN A 174 -17.45 -1.85 -5.77
CA GLN A 174 -18.67 -1.12 -6.16
C GLN A 174 -19.13 -0.14 -5.08
N GLY A 175 -19.14 -0.54 -3.81
CA GLY A 175 -19.53 0.31 -2.70
C GLY A 175 -18.64 1.54 -2.58
N VAL A 176 -17.33 1.34 -2.64
CA VAL A 176 -16.34 2.43 -2.55
C VAL A 176 -16.39 3.34 -3.79
N MET A 177 -16.61 2.80 -4.99
CA MET A 177 -16.75 3.62 -6.20
C MET A 177 -18.01 4.48 -6.19
N ASN A 178 -19.10 3.99 -5.59
CA ASN A 178 -20.38 4.69 -5.53
C ASN A 178 -20.44 5.73 -4.41
N ASN A 179 -19.60 5.62 -3.37
CA ASN A 179 -19.58 6.57 -2.25
C ASN A 179 -18.19 7.20 -2.03
N LYS A 180 -18.10 8.50 -2.36
CA LYS A 180 -16.88 9.31 -2.17
C LYS A 180 -16.48 9.49 -0.71
N GLU A 181 -17.43 9.42 0.22
CA GLU A 181 -17.14 9.51 1.66
C GLU A 181 -16.40 8.27 2.15
N ILE A 182 -16.87 7.09 1.75
CA ILE A 182 -16.24 5.81 2.07
C ILE A 182 -14.88 5.69 1.38
N LEU A 183 -14.79 6.16 0.12
CA LEU A 183 -13.52 6.29 -0.56
C LEU A 183 -12.52 7.15 0.24
N ARG A 184 -12.96 8.26 0.86
CA ARG A 184 -12.10 9.12 1.70
C ARG A 184 -11.69 8.42 3.00
N LEU A 185 -12.57 7.62 3.59
CA LEU A 185 -12.28 6.90 4.84
C LEU A 185 -11.31 5.73 4.63
N ILE A 186 -11.38 5.09 3.46
CA ILE A 186 -10.56 3.93 3.07
C ILE A 186 -9.25 4.36 2.41
N GLN A 187 -9.28 5.42 1.59
CA GLN A 187 -8.05 5.98 1.05
C GLN A 187 -7.29 6.65 2.17
N PHE A 188 -6.21 6.00 2.58
CA PHE A 188 -5.08 6.76 3.07
C PHE A 188 -4.49 7.50 1.87
N ASP A 189 -4.95 8.73 1.66
CA ASP A 189 -4.23 9.66 0.81
C ASP A 189 -2.87 9.83 1.48
N GLU A 190 -1.82 9.21 0.91
CA GLU A 190 -0.44 9.42 1.34
C GLU A 190 -0.31 10.93 1.60
N PRO A 191 0.03 11.36 2.84
CA PRO A 191 0.11 12.77 3.12
C PRO A 191 1.05 13.35 2.08
N GLN A 192 0.63 14.46 1.49
CA GLN A 192 1.30 15.13 0.38
C GLN A 192 2.84 15.19 0.57
N LYS A 193 3.28 15.27 1.84
CA LYS A 193 4.67 15.13 2.32
C LYS A 193 5.44 13.89 1.80
N VAL A 194 4.83 12.71 1.68
CA VAL A 194 5.48 11.48 1.16
C VAL A 194 5.67 11.58 -0.35
N LYS A 195 4.64 12.01 -1.08
CA LYS A 195 4.71 12.26 -2.53
C LYS A 195 5.73 13.36 -2.85
N ASP A 196 5.86 14.38 -2.00
CA ASP A 196 6.81 15.47 -2.18
C ASP A 196 8.25 15.03 -1.82
N LYS A 197 8.47 14.27 -0.75
CA LYS A 197 9.80 13.71 -0.42
C LYS A 197 10.29 12.66 -1.43
N LEU A 198 9.40 11.85 -2.00
CA LEU A 198 9.73 10.92 -3.08
C LEU A 198 10.09 11.65 -4.39
N LYS A 199 9.57 12.88 -4.60
CA LYS A 199 9.98 13.76 -5.69
C LYS A 199 11.29 14.47 -5.40
N GLU A 200 11.55 14.89 -4.17
CA GLU A 200 12.82 15.53 -3.77
C GLU A 200 14.01 14.57 -3.87
N LYS A 201 13.84 13.27 -3.58
CA LYS A 201 14.89 12.25 -3.83
C LYS A 201 15.13 11.92 -5.31
N LYS A 202 14.35 12.48 -6.24
CA LYS A 202 14.56 12.36 -7.69
C LYS A 202 15.37 13.52 -8.28
N GLN A 203 15.86 14.45 -7.47
CA GLN A 203 16.66 15.60 -7.89
C GLN A 203 18.07 15.55 -7.30
#